data_AF-A0A1H7V3M1-F1
#
_entry.id   AF-A0A1H7V3M1-F1
#
_cell.length_a   1.000
_cell.length_b   1.000
_cell.length_c   1.000
_cell.angle_alpha   90.00
_cell.angle_beta   90.00
_cell.angle_gamma   90.00
#
_symmetry.space_group_name_H-M   'P 1'
#
loop_
_entity.id
_entity.type
_entity.pdbx_description
1 polymer ?
#
loop_
_entity_poly.entity_id
_entity_poly.type
_entity_poly.pdbx_seq_one_letter_code
_entity_poly.pdbx_strand_id
1 'polypeptide(L)' 'MPEQPPIRRIALHLPADLVDWLQGFAEISHRTVEDVVRPLIEAERTRVEENWN' A
#
# COMPACT_ATOMS: atom_id res chain seq x y z
N MET A 1 -9.54 -0.53 -26.94
CA MET A 1 -8.73 -0.95 -25.78
C MET A 1 -9.49 -0.48 -24.55
N PRO A 2 -9.85 -1.34 -23.57
CA PRO A 2 -10.50 -0.85 -22.36
C PRO A 2 -9.54 0.11 -21.66
N GLU A 3 -9.99 1.35 -21.42
CA GLU A 3 -9.25 2.32 -20.64
C GLU A 3 -9.06 1.78 -19.22
N GLN A 4 -7.81 1.54 -18.82
CA GLN A 4 -7.53 1.21 -17.43
C GLN A 4 -7.98 2.40 -16.57
N PRO A 5 -8.74 2.18 -15.49
CA PRO A 5 -9.18 3.27 -14.63
C PRO A 5 -7.95 4.04 -14.12
N PRO A 6 -8.02 5.38 -14.01
CA PRO A 6 -6.88 6.19 -13.61
C PRO A 6 -6.39 5.73 -12.24
N ILE A 7 -5.11 5.34 -12.17
CA ILE A 7 -4.48 4.94 -10.90
C ILE A 7 -4.43 6.17 -9.99
N ARG A 8 -5.30 6.18 -8.97
CA ARG A 8 -5.30 7.23 -7.95
C ARG A 8 -4.06 7.06 -7.07
N ARG A 9 -3.09 7.95 -7.23
CA ARG A 9 -1.91 8.01 -6.35
C ARG A 9 -2.25 8.82 -5.11
N ILE A 10 -1.89 8.29 -3.95
CA ILE A 10 -2.06 8.95 -2.65
C ILE A 10 -0.67 9.07 -2.03
N ALA A 11 -0.27 10.29 -1.67
CA ALA A 11 0.94 10.50 -0.88
C ALA A 11 0.60 10.22 0.59
N LEU A 12 1.37 9.33 1.22
CA LEU A 12 1.23 9.01 2.64
C LEU A 12 2.37 9.67 3.41
N HIS A 13 2.01 10.38 4.48
CA HIS A 13 2.98 10.85 5.45
C HIS A 13 3.10 9.80 6.56
N LEU A 14 4.26 9.16 6.62
CA LEU A 14 4.57 8.12 7.60
C LEU A 14 5.70 8.61 8.52
N PRO A 15 5.74 8.13 9.77
CA PRO A 15 6.91 8.29 10.64
C PRO A 15 8.19 7.76 9.97
N ALA A 16 9.32 8.43 10.20
CA ALA A 16 10.59 8.11 9.52
C ALA A 16 11.08 6.69 9.83
N ASP A 17 10.95 6.25 11.08
CA ASP A 17 11.26 4.90 11.54
C ASP A 17 10.46 3.82 10.80
N LEU A 18 9.17 4.08 10.53
CA LEU A 18 8.35 3.17 9.75
C LEU A 18 8.76 3.12 8.28
N VAL A 19 9.16 4.26 7.71
CA VAL A 19 9.68 4.32 6.34
C VAL A 19 10.97 3.51 6.22
N ASP A 20 11.92 3.71 7.12
CA ASP A 20 13.20 3.00 7.14
C ASP A 20 12.98 1.49 7.26
N TRP A 21 12.07 1.08 8.15
CA TRP A 21 11.70 -0.32 8.30
C TRP A 21 11.08 -0.92 7.03
N LEU A 22 10.13 -0.21 6.41
CA LEU A 22 9.48 -0.66 5.17
C LEU A 22 10.47 -0.81 4.02
N GLN A 23 11.41 0.12 3.91
CA GLN A 23 12.47 0.07 2.90
C GLN A 23 13.37 -1.16 3.11
N GLY A 24 13.86 -1.37 4.34
CA GLY A 24 14.71 -2.53 4.64
C GLY A 24 13.97 -3.86 4.44
N PHE A 25 12.70 -3.95 4.83
CA PHE A 25 11.90 -5.16 4.62
C PHE A 25 11.66 -5.45 3.13
N ALA A 26 11.35 -4.41 2.35
CA ALA A 26 11.16 -4.54 0.91
C ALA A 26 12.44 -5.04 0.22
N GLU A 27 13.59 -4.47 0.58
CA GLU A 27 14.90 -4.88 0.08
C GLU A 27 15.21 -6.36 0.38
N ILE A 28 15.07 -6.79 1.64
CA ILE A 28 15.29 -8.19 2.05
C ILE A 28 14.34 -9.15 1.33
N SER A 29 13.13 -8.69 1.06
CA SER A 29 12.10 -9.48 0.37
C SER A 29 12.22 -9.45 -1.16
N HIS A 30 13.19 -8.74 -1.74
CA HIS A 30 13.28 -8.49 -3.18
C HIS A 30 11.99 -7.91 -3.78
N ARG A 31 11.31 -7.03 -3.04
CA ARG A 31 10.05 -6.38 -3.42
C ARG A 31 10.21 -4.86 -3.38
N THR A 32 9.30 -4.13 -4.01
CA THR A 32 9.20 -2.68 -3.81
C THR A 32 8.39 -2.35 -2.56
N VAL A 33 8.55 -1.14 -2.02
CA VAL A 33 7.69 -0.64 -0.92
C VAL A 33 6.22 -0.66 -1.33
N GLU A 34 5.92 -0.37 -2.60
CA GLU A 34 4.56 -0.42 -3.13
C GLU A 34 3.98 -1.84 -3.07
N ASP A 35 4.75 -2.86 -3.44
CA ASP A 35 4.32 -4.28 -3.38
C ASP A 35 4.03 -4.73 -1.94
N VAL A 36 4.73 -4.16 -0.96
CA VAL A 36 4.51 -4.46 0.46
C VAL A 36 3.27 -3.74 0.99
N VAL A 37 3.11 -2.46 0.66
CA VAL A 37 2.07 -1.59 1.24
C VAL A 37 0.71 -1.78 0.58
N ARG A 38 0.66 -1.99 -0.74
CA ARG A 38 -0.58 -2.17 -1.50
C ARG A 38 -1.53 -3.21 -0.92
N PRO A 39 -1.12 -4.48 -0.66
CA PRO A 39 -2.02 -5.48 -0.10
C PRO A 39 -2.53 -5.14 1.31
N LEU A 40 -1.74 -4.39 2.10
CA LEU A 40 -2.15 -3.95 3.44
C LEU A 40 -3.27 -2.91 3.35
N ILE A 41 -3.15 -1.96 2.42
CA ILE A 41 -4.19 -0.95 2.17
C ILE A 41 -5.45 -1.62 1.62
N GLU A 42 -5.31 -2.57 0.71
CA GLU A 42 -6.45 -3.31 0.14
C GLU A 42 -7.20 -4.12 1.20
N ALA A 43 -6.49 -4.82 2.09
CA ALA A 43 -7.08 -5.54 3.20
C ALA A 43 -7.82 -4.61 4.17
N GLU A 44 -7.24 -3.46 4.49
CA GLU A 44 -7.89 -2.45 5.34
C GLU A 44 -9.12 -1.85 4.66
N ARG A 45 -9.05 -1.59 3.34
CA ARG A 45 -10.21 -1.12 2.56
C ARG A 45 -11.35 -2.12 2.65
N THR A 46 -11.10 -3.41 2.40
CA THR A 46 -12.11 -4.47 2.50
C THR A 46 -12.72 -4.52 3.89
N ARG A 47 -11.91 -4.43 4.95
CA ARG A 47 -12.40 -4.39 6.34
C ARG A 47 -13.31 -3.19 6.63
N VAL A 48 -12.96 -2.02 6.10
CA VAL A 48 -13.78 -0.80 6.26
C VAL A 48 -15.09 -0.91 5.48
N GLU A 49 -15.05 -1.45 4.26
CA GLU A 49 -16.24 -1.68 3.42
C GLU A 49 -17.21 -2.67 4.08
N GLU A 50 -16.70 -3.74 4.68
CA GLU A 50 -17.52 -4.73 5.41
C GLU A 50 -18.17 -4.15 6.67
N ASN A 51 -17.49 -3.26 7.39
CA ASN A 51 -18.03 -2.64 8.62
C ASN A 51 -19.03 -1.51 8.35
N TRP A 52 -19.14 -1.03 7.11
CA TRP A 52 -20.03 0.07 6.73
C TRP A 52 -21.33 -0.41 6.07
N ASN A 53 -21.44 -1.72 5.80
CA ASN A 53 -22.60 -2.35 5.15
C ASN A 53 -23.49 -3.10 6.15
#